data_AF-A0ABD5VU97-F1
#
_entry.id   AF-A0ABD5VU97-F1
#
_cell.length_a   1.000
_cell.length_b   1.000
_cell.length_c   1.000
_cell.angle_alpha   90.00
_cell.angle_beta   90.00
_cell.angle_gamma   90.00
#
_symmetry.space_group_name_H-M   'P 1'
#
loop_
_entity.id
_entity.type
_entity.pdbx_description
1 polymer ?
#
loop_
_entity_poly.entity_id
_entity_poly.type
_entity_poly.pdbx_seq_one_letter_code
_entity_poly.pdbx_strand_id
1 'polypeptide(L)'
;MTNHPDTGAYSEAAYRSITKDVAAKAEETQQLDEKYKERIRGGAIQPPFYPPQMARLLEVNPTHAKCVFSKSRNVAGYGLEIVPHPDVENPDESQRTIAEDFWFSEDSTWQVGPVSSERSTPADVLEMAWTDYEAIGWLSIELLTSTDGTPTGLAWVPAMTIRRRRDEPGYVQLRRNRLRYFGNAGDRYESPATFVDSEDGKTGSSVPNPANELIFKRNHSPLYTHYGAPDIVPAIPTVQGDDAAREFNIDFFENNAVPRMAVIVEGGELTEGARKDIHDLLHGMKEEDHRTIVLEAEKLLEDTGQISMDDDADNLKIRVEPLTVGINEDASFQEFRDRNEHEILKTHDVPPIEAGQIKSGAFSTDAEAQRKGYIETVIQPKQEAFAQLLYETIHDALGVTDYTIEFQTRGVDTRLTDARVAQKRIAASRGAMTVNEARDELGLEPLDDDLGEMLLANIEDSSVDPQSDPAESTASRPTYLPPAENSLGKRSEISLKQGQIDSMQFDSSNLRAGLYDYSSNDLYIRFRREDGVDPIYIYRFVPPHTWEELTEAPSHGSYHYHNIRMDYPYEQITSSDWPQQGRAAPTELGAVERFLKA
;
A
#
# COMPACT_ATOMS: atom_id res chain seq x y z
N MET A 1 -63.96 13.72 38.51
CA MET A 1 -62.69 14.46 38.36
C MET A 1 -61.57 13.47 38.59
N THR A 2 -61.14 12.82 37.53
CA THR A 2 -60.05 11.84 37.52
C THR A 2 -58.89 12.46 36.76
N ASN A 3 -57.82 12.79 37.49
CA ASN A 3 -56.58 13.32 36.95
C ASN A 3 -55.89 12.24 36.11
N HIS A 4 -55.77 12.48 34.81
CA HIS A 4 -54.77 11.83 33.98
C HIS A 4 -53.45 12.61 34.12
N PRO A 5 -52.30 11.94 34.34
CA PRO A 5 -51.01 12.61 34.28
C PRO A 5 -50.69 12.94 32.83
N ASP A 6 -50.36 14.20 32.60
CA ASP A 6 -49.88 14.75 31.34
C ASP A 6 -48.58 14.02 30.97
N THR A 7 -48.67 13.08 30.03
CA THR A 7 -47.48 12.46 29.42
C THR A 7 -46.79 13.56 28.63
N GLY A 8 -45.75 14.15 29.23
CA GLY A 8 -44.90 15.15 28.61
C GLY A 8 -44.32 14.61 27.32
N ALA A 9 -45.02 14.91 26.22
CA ALA A 9 -44.48 14.78 24.89
C ALA A 9 -43.35 15.79 24.78
N TYR A 10 -42.12 15.33 24.99
CA TYR A 10 -40.94 16.06 24.58
C TYR A 10 -41.11 16.36 23.09
N SER A 11 -41.28 17.64 22.76
CA SER A 11 -41.43 18.06 21.36
C SER A 11 -40.24 17.53 20.56
N GLU A 12 -40.48 17.04 19.35
CA GLU A 12 -39.44 16.55 18.44
C GLU A 12 -38.33 17.60 18.22
N ALA A 13 -38.68 18.89 18.35
CA ALA A 13 -37.74 20.02 18.34
C ALA A 13 -36.76 20.01 19.54
N ALA A 14 -37.20 19.63 20.74
CA ALA A 14 -36.32 19.50 21.90
C ALA A 14 -35.34 18.33 21.72
N TYR A 15 -35.81 17.21 21.16
CA TYR A 15 -34.96 16.06 20.84
C TYR A 15 -33.91 16.40 19.76
N ARG A 16 -34.29 17.14 18.72
CA ARG A 16 -33.37 17.63 17.67
C ARG A 16 -32.38 18.69 18.17
N SER A 17 -32.76 19.51 19.14
CA SER A 17 -31.81 20.46 19.78
C SER A 17 -30.79 19.72 20.64
N ILE A 18 -31.23 18.70 21.39
CA ILE A 18 -30.34 17.88 22.22
C ILE A 18 -29.40 17.07 21.33
N THR A 19 -29.83 16.52 20.18
CA THR A 19 -28.90 15.80 19.29
C THR A 19 -27.91 16.72 18.59
N LYS A 20 -28.27 17.96 18.25
CA LYS A 20 -27.30 18.96 17.76
C LYS A 20 -26.30 19.38 18.83
N ASP A 21 -26.77 19.60 20.07
CA ASP A 21 -25.89 19.97 21.19
C ASP A 21 -25.04 18.79 21.69
N VAL A 22 -25.50 17.54 21.54
CA VAL A 22 -24.73 16.32 21.83
C VAL A 22 -23.69 16.05 20.74
N ALA A 23 -23.98 16.35 19.47
CA ALA A 23 -22.97 16.32 18.40
C ALA A 23 -21.83 17.32 18.66
N ALA A 24 -22.15 18.54 19.12
CA ALA A 24 -21.14 19.53 19.52
C ALA A 24 -20.34 19.12 20.78
N LYS A 25 -20.91 18.30 21.68
CA LYS A 25 -20.21 17.80 22.88
C LYS A 25 -19.21 16.68 22.56
N ALA A 26 -19.31 16.06 21.37
CA ALA A 26 -18.44 14.96 20.97
C ALA A 26 -17.05 15.42 20.47
N GLU A 27 -16.84 16.72 20.25
CA GLU A 27 -15.60 17.27 19.65
C GLU A 27 -14.41 17.31 20.63
N GLU A 28 -14.64 17.40 21.94
CA GLU A 28 -13.56 17.54 22.92
C GLU A 28 -13.45 16.34 23.87
N THR A 29 -12.28 15.70 23.86
CA THR A 29 -11.96 14.61 24.80
C THR A 29 -11.86 15.12 26.23
N GLN A 30 -12.48 14.40 27.17
CA GLN A 30 -12.37 14.66 28.61
C GLN A 30 -11.12 14.00 29.24
N GLN A 31 -10.28 13.35 28.43
CA GLN A 31 -9.06 12.73 28.90
C GLN A 31 -8.12 13.78 29.50
N LEU A 32 -7.55 13.45 30.65
CA LEU A 32 -6.52 14.29 31.26
C LEU A 32 -5.26 14.24 30.41
N ASP A 33 -4.72 15.41 30.09
CA ASP A 33 -3.43 15.52 29.43
C ASP A 33 -2.30 15.24 30.45
N GLU A 34 -1.34 14.39 30.07
CA GLU A 34 -0.15 14.07 30.86
C GLU A 34 0.86 15.23 30.83
N LYS A 35 0.48 16.38 31.38
CA LYS A 35 1.30 17.60 31.48
C LYS A 35 2.53 17.46 32.40
N TYR A 36 2.88 16.25 32.84
CA TYR A 36 4.02 15.99 33.72
C TYR A 36 5.30 15.56 32.99
N LYS A 37 5.29 15.40 31.66
CA LYS A 37 6.50 15.04 30.89
C LYS A 37 7.47 16.22 30.80
N GLU A 38 8.76 15.96 31.01
CA GLU A 38 9.81 16.97 30.96
C GLU A 38 9.86 17.66 29.60
N ARG A 39 9.98 18.99 29.63
CA ARG A 39 10.11 19.81 28.42
C ARG A 39 11.53 19.68 27.88
N ILE A 40 11.65 19.21 26.64
CA ILE A 40 12.92 19.30 25.92
C ILE A 40 12.95 20.54 25.03
N ARG A 41 14.08 20.75 24.34
CA ARG A 41 14.30 21.90 23.46
C ARG A 41 13.16 22.05 22.43
N GLY A 42 12.70 23.29 22.19
CA GLY A 42 11.65 23.59 21.21
C GLY A 42 10.21 23.32 21.67
N GLY A 43 9.98 23.17 22.98
CA GLY A 43 8.64 22.87 23.51
C GLY A 43 8.17 21.44 23.22
N ALA A 44 9.11 20.54 22.92
CA ALA A 44 8.82 19.17 22.52
C ALA A 44 8.62 18.24 23.72
N ILE A 45 7.82 17.20 23.47
CA ILE A 45 7.64 16.05 24.37
C ILE A 45 8.80 15.06 24.14
N GLN A 46 9.40 14.57 25.21
CA GLN A 46 10.43 13.53 25.14
C GLN A 46 9.82 12.21 24.64
N PRO A 47 10.39 11.58 23.60
CA PRO A 47 9.94 10.27 23.12
C PRO A 47 10.30 9.18 24.14
N PRO A 48 9.54 8.07 24.18
CA PRO A 48 9.77 6.98 25.14
C PRO A 48 11.10 6.26 24.92
N PHE A 49 11.49 6.09 23.65
CA PHE A 49 12.77 5.55 23.23
C PHE A 49 13.58 6.62 22.51
N TYR A 50 14.90 6.53 22.56
CA TYR A 50 15.76 7.45 21.81
C TYR A 50 15.68 7.11 20.31
N PRO A 51 15.09 7.96 19.45
CA PRO A 51 14.75 7.55 18.08
C PRO A 51 15.93 7.14 17.21
N PRO A 52 17.11 7.79 17.29
CA PRO A 52 18.30 7.34 16.56
C PRO A 52 18.78 5.94 16.96
N GLN A 53 18.59 5.52 18.22
CA GLN A 53 18.92 4.15 18.64
C GLN A 53 17.94 3.13 18.05
N MET A 54 16.65 3.49 17.96
CA MET A 54 15.65 2.62 17.33
C MET A 54 15.94 2.44 15.84
N ALA A 55 16.23 3.52 15.12
CA ALA A 55 16.62 3.47 13.71
C ALA A 55 17.89 2.62 13.49
N ARG A 56 18.88 2.71 14.40
CA ARG A 56 20.14 1.94 14.32
C ARG A 56 19.91 0.43 14.39
N LEU A 57 18.80 -0.06 14.95
CA LEU A 57 18.52 -1.51 14.99
C LEU A 57 18.46 -2.12 13.59
N LEU A 58 18.08 -1.34 12.56
CA LEU A 58 18.11 -1.76 11.15
C LEU A 58 19.53 -2.09 10.65
N GLU A 59 20.55 -1.42 11.19
CA GLU A 59 21.96 -1.67 10.83
C GLU A 59 22.55 -2.83 11.63
N VAL A 60 22.02 -3.11 12.81
CA VAL A 60 22.53 -4.15 13.73
C VAL A 60 22.00 -5.53 13.33
N ASN A 61 20.69 -5.65 13.11
CA ASN A 61 20.04 -6.93 12.92
C ASN A 61 19.40 -7.08 11.52
N PRO A 62 19.90 -8.01 10.69
CA PRO A 62 19.42 -8.17 9.32
C PRO A 62 17.98 -8.69 9.23
N THR A 63 17.54 -9.54 10.18
CA THR A 63 16.16 -10.05 10.23
C THR A 63 15.17 -8.93 10.49
N HIS A 64 15.44 -8.08 11.49
CA HIS A 64 14.63 -6.91 11.79
C HIS A 64 14.55 -5.96 10.59
N ALA A 65 15.69 -5.63 9.97
CA ALA A 65 15.72 -4.84 8.74
C ALA A 65 14.87 -5.46 7.64
N LYS A 66 14.99 -6.76 7.40
CA LYS A 66 14.22 -7.46 6.37
C LYS A 66 12.71 -7.41 6.63
N CYS A 67 12.28 -7.57 7.88
CA CYS A 67 10.88 -7.43 8.27
C CYS A 67 10.35 -6.02 8.02
N VAL A 68 11.09 -5.01 8.44
CA VAL A 68 10.72 -3.59 8.28
C VAL A 68 10.59 -3.24 6.80
N PHE A 69 11.58 -3.59 5.97
CA PHE A 69 11.54 -3.31 4.54
C PHE A 69 10.47 -4.13 3.81
N SER A 70 10.24 -5.39 4.21
CA SER A 70 9.14 -6.19 3.63
C SER A 70 7.79 -5.53 3.90
N LYS A 71 7.50 -5.13 5.14
CA LYS A 71 6.26 -4.45 5.49
C LYS A 71 6.11 -3.13 4.75
N SER A 72 7.16 -2.29 4.77
CA SER A 72 7.11 -0.95 4.16
C SER A 72 6.88 -1.00 2.65
N ARG A 73 7.58 -1.91 1.95
CA ARG A 73 7.43 -2.08 0.51
C ARG A 73 6.05 -2.61 0.13
N ASN A 74 5.54 -3.57 0.90
CA ASN A 74 4.20 -4.11 0.66
C ASN A 74 3.10 -3.11 1.02
N VAL A 75 3.27 -2.27 2.05
CA VAL A 75 2.24 -1.28 2.40
C VAL A 75 2.21 -0.13 1.38
N ALA A 76 3.36 0.46 1.02
CA ALA A 76 3.37 1.70 0.22
C ALA A 76 4.33 1.71 -0.98
N GLY A 77 5.30 0.80 -1.02
CA GLY A 77 6.40 0.85 -2.00
C GLY A 77 6.07 0.34 -3.41
N TYR A 78 4.90 -0.28 -3.63
CA TYR A 78 4.47 -0.68 -4.97
C TYR A 78 3.60 0.35 -5.68
N GLY A 79 3.34 1.49 -5.04
CA GLY A 79 2.49 2.54 -5.57
C GLY A 79 1.04 2.41 -5.14
N LEU A 80 0.21 3.26 -5.73
CA LEU A 80 -1.20 3.41 -5.41
C LEU A 80 -2.00 3.62 -6.69
N GLU A 81 -3.30 3.39 -6.59
CA GLU A 81 -4.30 3.73 -7.60
C GLU A 81 -5.42 4.54 -6.98
N ILE A 82 -6.09 5.33 -7.81
CA ILE A 82 -7.22 6.16 -7.39
C ILE A 82 -8.49 5.38 -7.68
N VAL A 83 -9.30 5.19 -6.65
CA VAL A 83 -10.53 4.40 -6.70
C VAL A 83 -11.71 5.22 -6.17
N PRO A 84 -12.94 5.00 -6.65
CA PRO A 84 -14.12 5.61 -6.05
C PRO A 84 -14.21 5.29 -4.56
N HIS A 85 -14.60 6.27 -3.75
CA HIS A 85 -14.85 6.05 -2.33
C HIS A 85 -16.02 5.04 -2.17
N PRO A 86 -15.91 4.03 -1.29
CA PRO A 86 -16.90 2.95 -1.19
C PRO A 86 -18.32 3.43 -0.87
N ASP A 87 -18.44 4.58 -0.20
CA ASP A 87 -19.73 5.18 0.16
C ASP A 87 -20.34 6.08 -0.94
N VAL A 88 -19.72 6.17 -2.12
CA VAL A 88 -20.14 7.05 -3.21
C VAL A 88 -20.52 6.22 -4.44
N GLU A 89 -21.82 6.16 -4.74
CA GLU A 89 -22.33 5.38 -5.87
C GLU A 89 -22.07 6.01 -7.25
N ASN A 90 -22.11 7.35 -7.33
CA ASN A 90 -21.94 8.10 -8.57
C ASN A 90 -20.88 9.20 -8.37
N PRO A 91 -19.59 8.85 -8.45
CA PRO A 91 -18.51 9.78 -8.18
C PRO A 91 -18.37 10.83 -9.29
N ASP A 92 -18.04 12.07 -8.92
CA ASP A 92 -17.77 13.16 -9.87
C ASP A 92 -16.38 13.02 -10.50
N GLU A 93 -16.34 12.67 -11.79
CA GLU A 93 -15.09 12.47 -12.54
C GLU A 93 -14.16 13.69 -12.55
N SER A 94 -14.66 14.91 -12.30
CA SER A 94 -13.81 16.08 -12.14
C SER A 94 -12.91 16.00 -10.89
N GLN A 95 -13.40 15.40 -9.80
CA GLN A 95 -12.60 15.15 -8.59
C GLN A 95 -11.52 14.09 -8.83
N ARG A 96 -11.80 13.11 -9.70
CA ARG A 96 -10.80 12.14 -10.12
C ARG A 96 -9.62 12.82 -10.77
N THR A 97 -9.87 13.76 -11.69
CA THR A 97 -8.80 14.51 -12.37
C THR A 97 -7.96 15.30 -11.37
N ILE A 98 -8.58 15.93 -10.36
CA ILE A 98 -7.85 16.64 -9.30
C ILE A 98 -6.93 15.69 -8.53
N ALA A 99 -7.43 14.50 -8.18
CA ALA A 99 -6.65 13.49 -7.48
C ALA A 99 -5.52 12.92 -8.36
N GLU A 100 -5.79 12.66 -9.65
CA GLU A 100 -4.79 12.19 -10.62
C GLU A 100 -3.71 13.24 -10.86
N ASP A 101 -4.09 14.51 -10.95
CA ASP A 101 -3.15 15.63 -11.06
C ASP A 101 -2.25 15.69 -9.83
N PHE A 102 -2.78 15.54 -8.62
CA PHE A 102 -1.95 15.53 -7.41
C PHE A 102 -1.01 14.32 -7.35
N TRP A 103 -1.49 13.09 -7.61
CA TRP A 103 -0.68 11.89 -7.39
C TRP A 103 0.27 11.56 -8.55
N PHE A 104 -0.08 11.91 -9.79
CA PHE A 104 0.59 11.40 -10.99
C PHE A 104 1.09 12.47 -11.96
N SER A 105 0.74 13.75 -11.78
CA SER A 105 1.26 14.83 -12.63
C SER A 105 2.77 15.07 -12.43
N GLU A 106 3.42 15.59 -13.47
CA GLU A 106 4.81 16.07 -13.40
C GLU A 106 4.96 17.33 -12.55
N ASP A 107 3.87 18.07 -12.30
CA ASP A 107 3.87 19.28 -11.48
C ASP A 107 3.93 18.96 -9.97
N SER A 108 3.62 17.72 -9.58
CA SER A 108 3.63 17.29 -8.19
C SER A 108 5.04 17.11 -7.65
N THR A 109 5.27 17.62 -6.45
CA THR A 109 6.60 17.65 -5.84
C THR A 109 6.79 16.53 -4.82
N TRP A 110 7.71 15.61 -5.10
CA TRP A 110 8.07 14.52 -4.19
C TRP A 110 9.52 14.68 -3.72
N GLN A 111 9.74 14.70 -2.40
CA GLN A 111 11.08 14.89 -1.84
C GLN A 111 11.42 13.83 -0.79
N VAL A 112 12.52 13.11 -0.99
CA VAL A 112 13.10 12.18 0.00
C VAL A 112 14.31 12.78 0.74
N GLY A 113 14.46 14.09 0.70
CA GLY A 113 15.55 14.76 1.39
C GLY A 113 15.48 16.28 1.33
N PRO A 114 16.30 16.96 2.12
CA PRO A 114 16.30 18.43 2.23
C PRO A 114 16.89 19.13 0.99
N VAL A 115 17.38 18.38 0.01
CA VAL A 115 17.96 18.91 -1.23
C VAL A 115 17.19 18.27 -2.39
N SER A 116 16.70 19.11 -3.30
CA SER A 116 15.90 18.73 -4.48
C SER A 116 16.71 17.98 -5.57
N SER A 117 17.79 17.29 -5.20
CA SER A 117 18.71 16.65 -6.14
C SER A 117 18.29 15.23 -6.52
N GLU A 118 17.48 14.58 -5.70
CA GLU A 118 16.98 13.23 -5.96
C GLU A 118 15.60 13.31 -6.59
N ARG A 119 15.42 12.67 -7.75
CA ARG A 119 14.09 12.46 -8.30
C ARG A 119 13.41 11.40 -7.44
N SER A 120 12.19 11.69 -7.01
CA SER A 120 11.41 10.79 -6.16
C SER A 120 10.00 10.67 -6.69
N THR A 121 9.36 9.59 -6.28
CA THR A 121 7.96 9.28 -6.58
C THR A 121 7.13 9.36 -5.29
N PRO A 122 5.79 9.37 -5.39
CA PRO A 122 4.95 9.23 -4.20
C PRO A 122 5.28 7.94 -3.44
N ALA A 123 5.51 6.83 -4.15
CA ALA A 123 5.87 5.55 -3.54
C ALA A 123 7.16 5.64 -2.70
N ASP A 124 8.20 6.35 -3.19
CA ASP A 124 9.45 6.52 -2.44
C ASP A 124 9.21 7.28 -1.11
N VAL A 125 8.44 8.37 -1.16
CA VAL A 125 8.13 9.19 0.02
C VAL A 125 7.33 8.37 1.04
N LEU A 126 6.30 7.66 0.58
CA LEU A 126 5.42 6.87 1.43
C LEU A 126 6.12 5.62 1.99
N GLU A 127 6.96 4.93 1.22
CA GLU A 127 7.75 3.78 1.67
C GLU A 127 8.79 4.20 2.73
N MET A 128 9.50 5.32 2.53
CA MET A 128 10.45 5.83 3.52
C MET A 128 9.75 6.25 4.81
N ALA A 129 8.60 6.92 4.71
CA ALA A 129 7.80 7.28 5.88
C ALA A 129 7.29 6.02 6.61
N TRP A 130 6.84 5.00 5.89
CA TRP A 130 6.39 3.75 6.51
C TRP A 130 7.55 2.95 7.15
N THR A 131 8.73 3.03 6.57
CA THR A 131 9.95 2.45 7.16
C THR A 131 10.23 3.06 8.54
N ASP A 132 10.10 4.38 8.66
CA ASP A 132 10.20 5.08 9.94
C ASP A 132 9.11 4.64 10.93
N TYR A 133 7.87 4.44 10.47
CA TYR A 133 6.79 3.91 11.29
C TYR A 133 7.13 2.56 11.91
N GLU A 134 7.63 1.63 11.11
CA GLU A 134 7.96 0.27 11.55
C GLU A 134 9.25 0.20 12.39
N ALA A 135 10.24 1.06 12.13
CA ALA A 135 11.53 1.07 12.82
C ALA A 135 11.55 1.91 14.10
N ILE A 136 10.86 3.05 14.11
CA ILE A 136 10.92 4.05 15.19
C ILE A 136 9.61 4.08 15.99
N GLY A 137 8.48 3.71 15.36
CA GLY A 137 7.15 3.70 15.97
C GLY A 137 6.26 4.88 15.54
N TRP A 138 6.72 5.74 14.64
CA TRP A 138 5.88 6.76 13.99
C TRP A 138 6.48 7.20 12.66
N LEU A 139 5.63 7.71 11.76
CA LEU A 139 6.03 8.37 10.52
C LEU A 139 5.82 9.87 10.59
N SER A 140 6.51 10.60 9.72
CA SER A 140 6.28 12.01 9.46
C SER A 140 6.44 12.33 7.98
N ILE A 141 5.41 12.91 7.39
CA ILE A 141 5.38 13.37 6.00
C ILE A 141 4.98 14.84 6.01
N GLU A 142 5.77 15.69 5.39
CA GLU A 142 5.45 17.11 5.20
C GLU A 142 4.56 17.28 3.98
N LEU A 143 3.41 17.92 4.20
CA LEU A 143 2.50 18.35 3.16
C LEU A 143 3.03 19.67 2.57
N LEU A 144 3.51 19.61 1.34
CA LEU A 144 3.98 20.79 0.61
C LEU A 144 2.77 21.53 0.07
N THR A 145 2.74 22.84 0.27
CA THR A 145 1.61 23.68 -0.14
C THR A 145 2.08 24.89 -0.94
N SER A 146 1.26 25.32 -1.89
CA SER A 146 1.41 26.60 -2.58
C SER A 146 1.02 27.77 -1.66
N THR A 147 1.24 29.00 -2.13
CA THR A 147 0.99 30.22 -1.35
C THR A 147 -0.49 30.42 -0.96
N ASP A 148 -1.41 29.81 -1.69
CA ASP A 148 -2.86 29.81 -1.43
C ASP A 148 -3.28 28.67 -0.47
N GLY A 149 -2.35 27.79 -0.10
CA GLY A 149 -2.58 26.67 0.79
C GLY A 149 -2.88 25.35 0.08
N THR A 150 -3.04 25.33 -1.25
CA THR A 150 -3.35 24.10 -1.99
C THR A 150 -2.19 23.09 -1.88
N PRO A 151 -2.45 21.81 -1.60
CA PRO A 151 -1.43 20.76 -1.62
C PRO A 151 -0.77 20.61 -2.99
N THR A 152 0.56 20.60 -3.03
CA THR A 152 1.36 20.45 -4.27
C THR A 152 2.28 19.23 -4.26
N GLY A 153 2.33 18.49 -3.15
CA GLY A 153 3.09 17.26 -3.05
C GLY A 153 3.50 16.94 -1.61
N LEU A 154 4.41 15.97 -1.45
CA LEU A 154 4.83 15.45 -0.16
C LEU A 154 6.36 15.38 -0.04
N ALA A 155 6.85 15.64 1.16
CA ALA A 155 8.25 15.43 1.51
C ALA A 155 8.38 14.47 2.71
N TRP A 156 9.23 13.46 2.57
CA TRP A 156 9.61 12.62 3.70
C TRP A 156 10.48 13.44 4.66
N VAL A 157 10.07 13.47 5.92
CA VAL A 157 10.85 14.07 6.99
C VAL A 157 11.27 12.95 7.94
N PRO A 158 12.57 12.74 8.21
CA PRO A 158 13.00 11.61 9.03
C PRO A 158 12.39 11.68 10.44
N ALA A 159 11.61 10.67 10.80
CA ALA A 159 10.83 10.62 12.03
C ALA A 159 11.71 10.73 13.29
N MET A 160 12.95 10.24 13.20
CA MET A 160 13.94 10.35 14.28
C MET A 160 14.26 11.81 14.68
N THR A 161 14.01 12.76 13.77
CA THR A 161 14.23 14.21 13.97
C THR A 161 12.99 14.97 14.42
N ILE A 162 11.79 14.40 14.29
CA ILE A 162 10.52 15.05 14.60
C ILE A 162 10.09 14.79 16.04
N ARG A 163 9.57 15.82 16.70
CA ARG A 163 8.97 15.74 18.03
C ARG A 163 7.61 16.43 18.04
N ARG A 164 6.65 15.84 18.74
CA ARG A 164 5.36 16.48 19.03
C ARG A 164 5.57 17.61 20.04
N ARG A 165 4.90 18.73 19.81
CA ARG A 165 4.89 19.86 20.74
C ARG A 165 3.93 19.59 21.89
N ARG A 166 4.28 20.09 23.08
CA ARG A 166 3.55 19.78 24.31
C ARG A 166 2.34 20.67 24.51
N ASP A 167 2.55 21.99 24.51
CA ASP A 167 1.55 22.97 24.95
C ASP A 167 0.85 23.67 23.78
N GLU A 168 1.36 23.48 22.57
CA GLU A 168 0.93 24.14 21.33
C GLU A 168 0.76 23.08 20.24
N PRO A 169 -0.15 23.25 19.28
CA PRO A 169 -0.34 22.31 18.18
C PRO A 169 0.90 22.20 17.28
N GLY A 170 0.96 21.11 16.52
CA GLY A 170 2.01 20.83 15.57
C GLY A 170 3.27 20.16 16.15
N TYR A 171 4.34 20.30 15.39
CA TYR A 171 5.57 19.53 15.57
C TYR A 171 6.80 20.42 15.49
N VAL A 172 7.92 19.90 15.98
CA VAL A 172 9.22 20.54 15.88
C VAL A 172 10.27 19.54 15.40
N GLN A 173 11.04 19.92 14.38
CA GLN A 173 12.23 19.20 13.97
C GLN A 173 13.43 19.65 14.79
N LEU A 174 14.13 18.69 15.38
CA LEU A 174 15.38 18.86 16.10
C LEU A 174 16.54 18.36 15.24
N ARG A 175 17.36 19.27 14.69
CA ARG A 175 18.63 18.91 14.05
C ARG A 175 19.79 19.73 14.61
N ARG A 176 20.67 19.07 15.37
CA ARG A 176 21.81 19.71 16.06
C ARG A 176 21.34 20.93 16.86
N ASN A 177 21.69 22.13 16.38
CA ASN A 177 21.34 23.40 17.00
C ASN A 177 20.26 24.22 16.26
N ARG A 178 19.54 23.60 15.31
CA ARG A 178 18.47 24.26 14.56
C ARG A 178 17.12 23.65 14.92
N LEU A 179 16.12 24.52 14.96
CA LEU A 179 14.71 24.18 15.15
C LEU A 179 13.93 24.65 13.92
N ARG A 180 12.98 23.83 13.50
CA ARG A 180 11.96 24.19 12.51
C ARG A 180 10.63 23.64 12.99
N TYR A 181 9.58 24.43 12.86
CA TYR A 181 8.24 24.10 13.32
C TYR A 181 7.34 23.76 12.13
N PHE A 182 6.36 22.91 12.40
CA PHE A 182 5.37 22.44 11.43
C PHE A 182 3.98 22.46 12.08
N GLY A 183 2.94 22.70 11.28
CA GLY A 183 1.53 22.52 11.69
C GLY A 183 1.14 21.05 11.76
N ASN A 184 -0.07 20.75 12.27
CA ASN A 184 -0.68 19.44 12.03
C ASN A 184 -1.38 19.49 10.67
N ALA A 185 -1.32 18.39 9.90
CA ALA A 185 -2.07 18.30 8.65
C ALA A 185 -3.58 18.41 8.91
N GLY A 186 -4.25 19.30 8.19
CA GLY A 186 -5.70 19.56 8.34
C GLY A 186 -6.00 20.90 9.00
N ASP A 187 -5.22 21.31 10.00
CA ASP A 187 -5.49 22.48 10.85
C ASP A 187 -5.72 23.80 10.05
N ARG A 188 -5.07 23.97 8.90
CA ARG A 188 -5.26 25.16 8.04
C ARG A 188 -6.55 25.17 7.23
N TYR A 189 -7.18 24.02 7.01
CA TYR A 189 -8.40 23.88 6.20
C TYR A 189 -9.66 23.91 7.07
N GLU A 190 -9.50 23.78 8.39
CA GLU A 190 -10.57 23.94 9.35
C GLU A 190 -11.07 25.39 9.46
N SER A 191 -12.24 25.56 10.10
CA SER A 191 -12.84 26.85 10.36
C SER A 191 -13.07 27.03 11.87
N PRO A 192 -12.26 27.85 12.58
CA PRO A 192 -11.22 28.75 12.06
C PRO A 192 -9.88 28.04 11.76
N ALA A 193 -9.22 28.45 10.69
CA ALA A 193 -7.91 27.95 10.31
C ALA A 193 -6.84 28.27 11.36
N THR A 194 -5.96 27.30 11.64
CA THR A 194 -4.84 27.45 12.57
C THR A 194 -3.50 27.29 11.85
N PHE A 195 -2.62 28.29 12.00
CA PHE A 195 -1.28 28.29 11.42
C PHE A 195 -0.20 28.27 12.50
N VAL A 196 0.95 27.67 12.18
CA VAL A 196 2.16 27.65 13.02
C VAL A 196 3.26 28.44 12.31
N ASP A 197 3.97 29.32 13.02
CA ASP A 197 5.15 30.02 12.47
C ASP A 197 6.36 29.08 12.42
N SER A 198 6.96 28.93 11.24
CA SER A 198 8.07 28.01 10.99
C SER A 198 9.37 28.32 11.73
N GLU A 199 9.55 29.57 12.20
CA GLU A 199 10.78 30.04 12.87
C GLU A 199 10.67 29.98 14.39
N ASP A 200 9.54 30.40 14.97
CA ASP A 200 9.37 30.51 16.42
C ASP A 200 8.28 29.62 17.03
N GLY A 201 7.45 28.97 16.20
CA GLY A 201 6.42 28.03 16.60
C GLY A 201 5.16 28.68 17.14
N LYS A 202 5.00 30.00 17.11
CA LYS A 202 3.75 30.65 17.55
C LYS A 202 2.58 30.20 16.69
N THR A 203 1.41 30.10 17.31
CA THR A 203 0.19 29.62 16.67
C THR A 203 -0.84 30.75 16.58
N GLY A 204 -1.69 30.70 15.56
CA GLY A 204 -2.77 31.67 15.39
C GLY A 204 -3.45 31.58 14.03
N SER A 205 -4.49 32.38 13.84
CA SER A 205 -5.25 32.44 12.57
C SER A 205 -4.47 33.08 11.41
N SER A 206 -3.32 33.68 11.71
CA SER A 206 -2.36 34.18 10.73
C SER A 206 -1.00 34.34 11.43
N VAL A 207 0.08 33.99 10.75
CA VAL A 207 1.45 34.08 11.25
C VAL A 207 2.37 34.66 10.17
N PRO A 208 3.50 35.30 10.54
CA PRO A 208 4.42 35.90 9.56
C PRO A 208 5.05 34.88 8.59
N ASN A 209 5.43 33.70 9.08
CA ASN A 209 6.04 32.64 8.27
C ASN A 209 5.26 31.33 8.40
N PRO A 210 4.09 31.18 7.73
CA PRO A 210 3.28 29.97 7.83
C PRO A 210 4.10 28.73 7.50
N ALA A 211 4.17 27.79 8.44
CA ALA A 211 4.82 26.51 8.25
C ALA A 211 3.97 25.58 7.38
N ASN A 212 4.65 24.65 6.71
CA ASN A 212 4.01 23.46 6.17
C ASN A 212 3.53 22.57 7.32
N GLU A 213 2.62 21.66 6.99
CA GLU A 213 1.97 20.76 7.94
C GLU A 213 2.59 19.37 7.89
N LEU A 214 2.62 18.65 9.01
CA LEU A 214 3.04 17.25 9.05
C LEU A 214 1.83 16.32 9.19
N ILE A 215 1.76 15.35 8.29
CA ILE A 215 1.02 14.11 8.49
C ILE A 215 1.85 13.22 9.42
N PHE A 216 1.27 12.85 10.56
CA PHE A 216 1.95 12.08 11.59
C PHE A 216 1.08 10.90 12.03
N LYS A 217 1.59 9.68 11.85
CA LYS A 217 0.93 8.45 12.29
C LYS A 217 1.80 7.74 13.32
N ARG A 218 1.19 7.30 14.41
CA ARG A 218 1.87 6.54 15.49
C ARG A 218 1.50 5.06 15.43
N ASN A 219 2.49 4.19 15.69
CA ASN A 219 2.22 2.79 15.98
C ASN A 219 1.70 2.66 17.41
N HIS A 220 0.39 2.41 17.55
CA HIS A 220 -0.29 2.52 18.84
C HIS A 220 0.39 1.66 19.91
N SER A 221 0.63 2.25 21.07
CA SER A 221 1.03 1.54 22.28
C SER A 221 0.18 2.03 23.44
N PRO A 222 -0.32 1.14 24.31
CA PRO A 222 -1.07 1.54 25.49
C PRO A 222 -0.19 2.25 26.53
N LEU A 223 1.14 2.15 26.41
CA LEU A 223 2.09 2.77 27.34
C LEU A 223 2.44 4.22 26.98
N TYR A 224 2.22 4.62 25.71
CA TYR A 224 2.72 5.88 25.18
C TYR A 224 1.61 6.67 24.50
N THR A 225 1.25 7.80 25.11
CA THR A 225 0.11 8.64 24.67
C THR A 225 0.44 9.48 23.44
N HIS A 226 1.64 10.05 23.36
CA HIS A 226 2.01 11.04 22.33
C HIS A 226 2.84 10.48 21.18
N TYR A 227 3.45 9.32 21.37
CA TYR A 227 4.29 8.62 20.40
C TYR A 227 3.85 7.16 20.32
N GLY A 228 4.31 6.46 19.28
CA GLY A 228 4.15 5.02 19.18
C GLY A 228 5.37 4.25 19.67
N ALA A 229 5.28 2.93 19.58
CA ALA A 229 6.40 2.01 19.77
C ALA A 229 6.50 1.08 18.56
N PRO A 230 7.71 0.83 18.02
CA PRO A 230 7.88 -0.13 16.95
C PRO A 230 7.75 -1.55 17.48
N ASP A 231 7.34 -2.48 16.61
CA ASP A 231 7.03 -3.85 17.02
C ASP A 231 8.25 -4.56 17.62
N ILE A 232 9.47 -4.17 17.23
CA ILE A 232 10.74 -4.77 17.70
C ILE A 232 11.00 -4.63 19.20
N VAL A 233 10.31 -3.71 19.91
CA VAL A 233 10.59 -3.40 21.32
C VAL A 233 10.69 -4.63 22.23
N PRO A 234 9.77 -5.62 22.19
CA PRO A 234 9.84 -6.82 23.02
C PRO A 234 11.04 -7.72 22.67
N ALA A 235 11.52 -7.69 21.42
CA ALA A 235 12.61 -8.53 20.92
C ALA A 235 13.98 -7.81 20.91
N ILE A 236 14.11 -6.63 21.54
CA ILE A 236 15.41 -5.95 21.69
C ILE A 236 16.46 -6.84 22.40
N PRO A 237 16.14 -7.57 23.49
CA PRO A 237 17.11 -8.49 24.11
C PRO A 237 17.54 -9.60 23.16
N THR A 238 16.64 -10.09 22.32
CA THR A 238 16.91 -11.10 21.28
C THR A 238 17.86 -10.57 20.22
N VAL A 239 17.66 -9.32 19.76
CA VAL A 239 18.59 -8.64 18.85
C VAL A 239 19.99 -8.49 19.47
N GLN A 240 20.06 -8.07 20.74
CA GLN A 240 21.34 -7.96 21.46
C GLN A 240 22.03 -9.32 21.62
N GLY A 241 21.25 -10.38 21.89
CA GLY A 241 21.75 -11.74 21.98
C GLY A 241 22.34 -12.25 20.65
N ASP A 242 21.66 -12.01 19.52
CA ASP A 242 22.18 -12.36 18.19
C ASP A 242 23.46 -11.58 17.86
N ASP A 243 23.52 -10.28 18.18
CA ASP A 243 24.71 -9.45 17.96
C ASP A 243 25.91 -9.94 18.79
N ALA A 244 25.70 -10.24 20.07
CA ALA A 244 26.74 -10.80 20.94
C ALA A 244 27.21 -12.20 20.49
N ALA A 245 26.31 -13.04 19.99
CA ALA A 245 26.69 -14.35 19.44
C ALA A 245 27.53 -14.21 18.16
N ARG A 246 27.23 -13.20 17.32
CA ARG A 246 28.06 -12.86 16.15
C ARG A 246 29.42 -12.33 16.55
N GLU A 247 29.47 -11.41 17.52
CA GLU A 247 30.71 -10.85 18.05
C GLU A 247 31.61 -11.96 18.63
N PHE A 248 31.04 -12.87 19.44
CA PHE A 248 31.77 -14.04 19.94
C PHE A 248 32.36 -14.90 18.82
N ASN A 249 31.57 -15.16 17.76
CA ASN A 249 32.05 -15.94 16.63
C ASN A 249 33.16 -15.19 15.85
N ILE A 250 33.02 -13.87 15.66
CA ILE A 250 34.07 -13.03 15.05
C ILE A 250 35.34 -13.09 15.90
N ASP A 251 35.23 -12.86 17.20
CA ASP A 251 36.34 -12.93 18.15
C ASP A 251 36.98 -14.31 18.17
N PHE A 252 36.20 -15.38 18.06
CA PHE A 252 36.72 -16.74 17.94
C PHE A 252 37.57 -16.90 16.68
N PHE A 253 37.11 -16.40 15.52
CA PHE A 253 37.89 -16.46 14.27
C PHE A 253 39.08 -15.51 14.26
N GLU A 254 38.97 -14.31 14.84
CA GLU A 254 40.07 -13.33 14.91
C GLU A 254 41.15 -13.74 15.92
N ASN A 255 40.75 -14.37 17.04
CA ASN A 255 41.62 -14.79 18.12
C ASN A 255 41.94 -16.28 18.10
N ASN A 256 41.85 -16.94 16.93
CA ASN A 256 42.14 -18.36 16.71
C ASN A 256 43.61 -18.77 17.02
N ALA A 257 44.35 -17.90 17.70
CA ALA A 257 45.65 -18.11 18.33
C ALA A 257 45.56 -18.79 19.72
N VAL A 258 44.44 -19.45 20.04
CA VAL A 258 44.34 -20.32 21.22
C VAL A 258 45.30 -21.49 21.01
N PRO A 259 46.34 -21.65 21.85
CA PRO A 259 47.27 -22.75 21.71
C PRO A 259 46.52 -24.08 21.89
N ARG A 260 46.66 -25.01 20.94
CA ARG A 260 45.98 -26.30 21.01
C ARG A 260 46.70 -27.31 21.90
N MET A 261 48.01 -27.12 22.07
CA MET A 261 48.88 -27.99 22.85
C MET A 261 49.90 -27.17 23.65
N ALA A 262 50.12 -27.56 24.90
CA ALA A 262 51.21 -27.08 25.74
C ALA A 262 52.17 -28.23 26.02
N VAL A 263 53.45 -28.04 25.67
CA VAL A 263 54.54 -28.94 26.07
C VAL A 263 55.13 -28.40 27.37
N ILE A 264 54.86 -29.07 28.48
CA ILE A 264 55.28 -28.67 29.83
C ILE A 264 56.54 -29.46 30.20
N VAL A 265 57.66 -28.77 30.45
CA VAL A 265 58.88 -29.39 30.96
C VAL A 265 59.01 -29.12 32.46
N GLU A 266 58.83 -30.15 33.28
CA GLU A 266 58.94 -30.09 34.74
C GLU A 266 60.40 -30.38 35.18
N GLY A 267 60.93 -29.61 36.13
CA GLY A 267 62.24 -29.85 36.75
C GLY A 267 63.33 -28.79 36.55
N GLY A 268 63.00 -27.57 36.09
CA GLY A 268 63.94 -26.45 35.99
C GLY A 268 63.25 -25.08 35.93
N GLU A 269 64.01 -23.98 35.83
CA GLU A 269 63.47 -22.62 35.68
C GLU A 269 63.20 -22.31 34.20
N LEU A 270 62.13 -21.55 33.91
CA LEU A 270 61.78 -21.14 32.54
C LEU A 270 62.92 -20.35 31.91
N THR A 271 63.32 -20.71 30.70
CA THR A 271 64.27 -19.92 29.93
C THR A 271 63.68 -18.55 29.59
N GLU A 272 64.52 -17.52 29.44
CA GLU A 272 64.07 -16.19 28.99
C GLU A 272 63.45 -16.23 27.58
N GLY A 273 63.85 -17.22 26.75
CA GLY A 273 63.20 -17.51 25.47
C GLY A 273 61.76 -17.98 25.63
N ALA A 274 61.52 -19.00 26.46
CA ALA A 274 60.17 -19.50 26.75
C ALA A 274 59.29 -18.42 27.40
N ARG A 275 59.88 -17.56 28.24
CA ARG A 275 59.18 -16.43 28.86
C ARG A 275 58.77 -15.37 27.84
N LYS A 276 59.63 -15.08 26.87
CA LYS A 276 59.32 -14.21 25.73
C LYS A 276 58.24 -14.82 24.86
N ASP A 277 58.30 -16.12 24.57
CA ASP A 277 57.27 -16.81 23.78
C ASP A 277 55.90 -16.81 24.46
N ILE A 278 55.84 -16.96 25.80
CA ILE A 278 54.60 -16.77 26.59
C ILE A 278 54.11 -15.31 26.54
N HIS A 279 55.03 -14.36 26.63
CA HIS A 279 54.68 -12.94 26.57
C HIS A 279 54.14 -12.54 25.19
N ASP A 280 54.78 -13.00 24.12
CA ASP A 280 54.37 -12.82 22.72
C ASP A 280 53.11 -13.66 22.41
N LEU A 281 52.83 -14.72 23.17
CA LEU A 281 51.55 -15.42 23.12
C LEU A 281 50.39 -14.56 23.62
N LEU A 282 50.58 -13.93 24.79
CA LEU A 282 49.59 -13.11 25.49
C LEU A 282 49.37 -11.74 24.84
N HIS A 283 50.38 -11.21 24.14
CA HIS A 283 50.35 -9.85 23.57
C HIS A 283 50.49 -9.79 22.04
N GLY A 284 50.84 -10.91 21.39
CA GLY A 284 51.05 -10.99 19.95
C GLY A 284 49.76 -11.27 19.19
N MET A 285 49.26 -10.23 18.52
CA MET A 285 48.23 -10.32 17.48
C MET A 285 48.85 -10.78 16.15
N LYS A 286 48.11 -11.65 15.45
CA LYS A 286 48.10 -11.85 13.98
C LYS A 286 49.40 -12.33 13.36
N GLU A 287 49.47 -13.62 12.98
CA GLU A 287 49.86 -14.02 11.61
C GLU A 287 49.98 -15.55 11.41
N GLU A 288 50.10 -16.37 12.46
CA GLU A 288 50.20 -17.83 12.31
C GLU A 288 49.07 -18.60 13.01
N ASP A 289 48.28 -19.31 12.20
CA ASP A 289 47.25 -20.24 12.67
C ASP A 289 47.91 -21.47 13.33
N HIS A 290 47.50 -21.78 14.57
CA HIS A 290 47.89 -22.97 15.36
C HIS A 290 49.29 -22.94 16.04
N ARG A 291 49.50 -22.01 16.97
CA ARG A 291 50.73 -22.00 17.79
C ARG A 291 50.81 -23.20 18.76
N THR A 292 51.95 -23.88 18.76
CA THR A 292 52.33 -24.87 19.77
C THR A 292 53.30 -24.20 20.75
N ILE A 293 53.00 -24.22 22.04
CA ILE A 293 53.90 -23.65 23.06
C ILE A 293 54.89 -24.71 23.51
N VAL A 294 56.18 -24.41 23.40
CA VAL A 294 57.26 -25.22 23.96
C VAL A 294 57.79 -24.51 25.20
N LEU A 295 57.53 -25.04 26.39
CA LEU A 295 58.05 -24.50 27.65
C LEU A 295 59.33 -25.23 28.01
N GLU A 296 60.47 -24.67 27.62
CA GLU A 296 61.78 -25.25 27.96
C GLU A 296 62.26 -24.78 29.33
N ALA A 297 62.85 -25.71 30.10
CA ALA A 297 63.42 -25.44 31.40
C ALA A 297 64.97 -25.48 31.33
N GLU A 298 65.64 -24.44 31.80
CA GLU A 298 67.09 -24.42 31.97
C GLU A 298 67.45 -25.10 33.30
N LYS A 299 68.39 -26.05 33.27
CA LYS A 299 69.09 -26.47 34.48
C LYS A 299 70.14 -25.40 34.78
N LEU A 300 69.98 -24.68 35.88
CA LEU A 300 71.05 -23.86 36.46
C LEU A 300 72.24 -24.77 36.77
N LEU A 301 73.23 -24.82 35.88
CA LEU A 301 74.57 -25.28 36.22
C LEU A 301 75.20 -24.14 37.02
N GLU A 302 75.13 -24.23 38.35
CA GLU A 302 75.82 -23.31 39.24
C GLU A 302 77.32 -23.27 38.91
N ASP A 303 77.82 -22.04 38.83
CA ASP A 303 79.16 -21.62 38.42
C ASP A 303 80.24 -21.95 39.47
N THR A 304 80.25 -23.18 39.99
CA THR A 304 81.32 -23.69 40.84
C THR A 304 81.77 -25.04 40.31
N GLY A 305 82.84 -25.00 39.51
CA GLY A 305 83.44 -26.15 38.84
C GLY A 305 83.90 -27.27 39.79
N GLN A 306 82.96 -28.11 40.21
CA GLN A 306 83.23 -29.42 40.79
C GLN A 306 82.22 -30.42 40.26
N ILE A 307 82.75 -31.37 39.48
CA ILE A 307 82.00 -32.50 38.95
C ILE A 307 81.61 -33.40 40.13
N SER A 308 80.33 -33.41 40.48
CA SER A 308 79.70 -34.56 41.12
C SER A 308 78.87 -35.29 40.07
N MET A 309 79.42 -36.42 39.60
CA MET A 309 78.62 -37.51 39.06
C MET A 309 77.87 -38.10 40.25
N ASP A 310 76.57 -37.81 40.39
CA ASP A 310 75.57 -38.71 41.01
C ASP A 310 74.14 -38.11 40.82
N ASP A 311 73.26 -38.96 40.30
CA ASP A 311 71.80 -39.05 40.43
C ASP A 311 70.80 -37.92 40.03
N ASP A 312 71.20 -36.73 39.58
CA ASP A 312 70.21 -35.67 39.25
C ASP A 312 69.91 -35.46 37.75
N ALA A 313 70.14 -36.47 36.92
CA ALA A 313 69.71 -36.46 35.52
C ALA A 313 68.22 -36.84 35.35
N ASP A 314 67.61 -37.53 36.33
CA ASP A 314 66.29 -38.18 36.21
C ASP A 314 65.07 -37.30 36.51
N ASN A 315 65.26 -36.02 36.87
CA ASN A 315 64.14 -35.17 37.30
C ASN A 315 63.52 -34.29 36.20
N LEU A 316 63.87 -34.49 34.92
CA LEU A 316 63.28 -33.77 33.79
C LEU A 316 62.09 -34.56 33.22
N LYS A 317 60.86 -34.07 33.43
CA LYS A 317 59.64 -34.70 32.89
C LYS A 317 58.99 -33.80 31.85
N ILE A 318 58.81 -34.31 30.64
CA ILE A 318 58.11 -33.60 29.56
C ILE A 318 56.68 -34.12 29.47
N ARG A 319 55.68 -33.25 29.66
CA ARG A 319 54.25 -33.58 29.55
C ARG A 319 53.55 -32.86 28.39
N VAL A 320 52.97 -33.72 27.57
CA VAL A 320 51.95 -33.52 26.51
C VAL A 320 50.56 -33.05 26.96
N GLU A 321 50.22 -31.77 27.15
CA GLU A 321 48.83 -31.40 27.49
C GLU A 321 48.07 -30.78 26.31
N PRO A 322 46.98 -31.41 25.82
CA PRO A 322 46.04 -30.74 24.93
C PRO A 322 45.27 -29.68 25.74
N LEU A 323 45.25 -28.44 25.25
CA LEU A 323 44.54 -27.33 25.89
C LEU A 323 43.10 -27.21 25.37
N THR A 324 42.84 -27.71 24.16
CA THR A 324 41.50 -27.73 23.55
C THR A 324 40.89 -29.12 23.69
N VAL A 325 40.25 -29.40 24.83
CA VAL A 325 39.50 -30.65 25.05
C VAL A 325 38.03 -30.29 25.26
N GLY A 326 37.15 -30.75 24.34
CA GLY A 326 35.70 -30.76 24.55
C GLY A 326 34.90 -29.58 24.01
N ILE A 327 35.48 -28.71 23.17
CA ILE A 327 34.73 -27.62 22.55
C ILE A 327 34.28 -28.11 21.17
N ASN A 328 32.99 -28.39 21.02
CA ASN A 328 32.36 -28.51 19.70
C ASN A 328 32.31 -27.09 19.09
N GLU A 329 33.44 -26.61 18.56
CA GLU A 329 33.62 -25.21 18.11
C GLU A 329 32.95 -24.91 16.78
N ASP A 330 32.88 -25.90 15.89
CA ASP A 330 32.24 -25.75 14.59
C ASP A 330 30.72 -25.60 14.77
N ALA A 331 30.20 -24.40 14.48
CA ALA A 331 28.79 -23.99 14.57
C ALA A 331 28.23 -23.62 15.97
N SER A 332 29.08 -23.10 16.88
CA SER A 332 28.60 -22.49 18.13
C SER A 332 27.51 -21.44 17.87
N PHE A 333 26.43 -21.50 18.66
CA PHE A 333 25.26 -20.62 18.58
C PHE A 333 24.35 -20.74 17.35
N GLN A 334 24.53 -21.70 16.43
CA GLN A 334 23.64 -21.82 15.27
C GLN A 334 22.15 -21.95 15.68
N GLU A 335 21.82 -22.91 16.54
CA GLU A 335 20.43 -23.11 17.01
C GLU A 335 19.90 -21.90 17.80
N PHE A 336 20.78 -21.21 18.54
CA PHE A 336 20.42 -19.99 19.26
C PHE A 336 20.03 -18.86 18.29
N ARG A 337 20.81 -18.68 17.22
CA ARG A 337 20.55 -17.68 16.18
C ARG A 337 19.28 -18.01 15.38
N ASP A 338 19.06 -19.27 15.03
CA ASP A 338 17.82 -19.71 14.36
C ASP A 338 16.57 -19.42 15.21
N ARG A 339 16.67 -19.61 16.53
CA ARG A 339 15.58 -19.28 17.48
C ARG A 339 15.37 -17.77 17.61
N ASN A 340 16.46 -17.00 17.71
CA ASN A 340 16.39 -15.54 17.78
C ASN A 340 15.76 -14.95 16.52
N GLU A 341 16.16 -15.44 15.35
CA GLU A 341 15.55 -15.05 14.07
C GLU A 341 14.05 -15.35 14.06
N HIS A 342 13.65 -16.55 14.47
CA HIS A 342 12.23 -16.91 14.55
C HIS A 342 11.43 -16.02 15.51
N GLU A 343 12.00 -15.65 16.67
CA GLU A 343 11.36 -14.74 17.63
C GLU A 343 11.21 -13.32 17.06
N ILE A 344 12.22 -12.82 16.34
CA ILE A 344 12.15 -11.51 15.66
C ILE A 344 11.09 -11.53 14.56
N LEU A 345 11.04 -12.57 13.73
CA LEU A 345 10.01 -12.74 12.71
C LEU A 345 8.60 -12.74 13.29
N LYS A 346 8.40 -13.53 14.36
CA LYS A 346 7.14 -13.60 15.10
C LYS A 346 6.73 -12.23 15.64
N THR A 347 7.68 -11.47 16.15
CA THR A 347 7.42 -10.13 16.71
C THR A 347 6.91 -9.15 15.66
N HIS A 348 7.31 -9.34 14.40
CA HIS A 348 6.87 -8.49 13.28
C HIS A 348 5.64 -9.02 12.52
N ASP A 349 5.13 -10.19 12.89
CA ASP A 349 4.13 -10.96 12.12
C ASP A 349 4.57 -11.21 10.66
N VAL A 350 5.88 -11.37 10.43
CA VAL A 350 6.44 -11.63 9.10
C VAL A 350 6.77 -13.13 8.97
N PRO A 351 6.21 -13.84 7.97
CA PRO A 351 6.48 -15.26 7.81
C PRO A 351 7.91 -15.50 7.30
N PRO A 352 8.54 -16.64 7.61
CA PRO A 352 9.93 -16.94 7.23
C PRO A 352 10.21 -16.81 5.73
N ILE A 353 9.24 -17.13 4.87
CA ILE A 353 9.37 -17.03 3.42
C ILE A 353 9.65 -15.59 2.96
N GLU A 354 9.03 -14.59 3.59
CA GLU A 354 9.27 -13.17 3.28
C GLU A 354 10.64 -12.68 3.75
N ALA A 355 11.18 -13.34 4.78
CA ALA A 355 12.52 -13.09 5.27
C ALA A 355 13.62 -13.81 4.46
N GLY A 356 13.25 -14.65 3.48
CA GLY A 356 14.18 -15.44 2.68
C GLY A 356 14.64 -16.74 3.36
N GLN A 357 14.00 -17.13 4.46
CA GLN A 357 14.26 -18.37 5.18
C GLN A 357 13.44 -19.51 4.56
N ILE A 358 14.01 -20.16 3.54
CA ILE A 358 13.41 -21.36 2.93
C ILE A 358 13.98 -22.58 3.64
N LYS A 359 13.23 -23.14 4.60
CA LYS A 359 13.59 -24.44 5.18
C LYS A 359 13.42 -25.52 4.11
N SER A 360 14.44 -26.35 3.97
CA SER A 360 14.41 -27.56 3.12
C SER A 360 13.14 -28.37 3.42
N GLY A 361 12.25 -28.52 2.42
CA GLY A 361 11.00 -29.28 2.54
C GLY A 361 9.71 -28.46 2.60
N ALA A 362 9.75 -27.13 2.62
CA ALA A 362 8.54 -26.31 2.44
C ALA A 362 8.03 -26.43 0.99
N PHE A 363 6.85 -27.03 0.80
CA PHE A 363 6.20 -27.15 -0.51
C PHE A 363 5.68 -25.77 -0.99
N SER A 364 5.64 -25.54 -2.31
CA SER A 364 5.18 -24.26 -2.93
C SER A 364 3.83 -23.78 -2.38
N THR A 365 2.90 -24.70 -2.17
CA THR A 365 1.54 -24.41 -1.69
C THR A 365 1.51 -23.86 -0.25
N ASP A 366 2.42 -24.29 0.64
CA ASP A 366 2.51 -23.77 2.01
C ASP A 366 3.10 -22.34 2.00
N ALA A 367 4.07 -22.08 1.12
CA ALA A 367 4.65 -20.76 0.95
C ALA A 367 3.62 -19.73 0.42
N GLU A 368 2.80 -20.12 -0.56
CA GLU A 368 1.71 -19.28 -1.08
C GLU A 368 0.66 -18.97 -0.01
N ALA A 369 0.24 -19.98 0.77
CA ALA A 369 -0.71 -19.79 1.86
C ALA A 369 -0.18 -18.85 2.95
N GLN A 370 1.11 -18.98 3.32
CA GLN A 370 1.75 -18.08 4.29
C GLN A 370 1.86 -16.65 3.77
N ARG A 371 2.24 -16.46 2.50
CA ARG A 371 2.29 -15.13 1.88
C ARG A 371 0.92 -14.48 1.83
N LYS A 372 -0.10 -15.23 1.41
CA LYS A 372 -1.48 -14.75 1.38
C LYS A 372 -1.96 -14.32 2.78
N GLY A 373 -1.74 -15.17 3.78
CA GLY A 373 -2.09 -14.85 5.17
C GLY A 373 -1.40 -13.58 5.67
N TYR A 374 -0.11 -13.40 5.37
CA TYR A 374 0.62 -12.17 5.70
C TYR A 374 0.01 -10.93 5.03
N ILE A 375 -0.33 -11.01 3.74
CA ILE A 375 -0.92 -9.86 3.04
C ILE A 375 -2.29 -9.51 3.61
N GLU A 376 -3.18 -10.49 3.76
CA GLU A 376 -4.56 -10.25 4.22
C GLU A 376 -4.63 -9.81 5.68
N THR A 377 -3.77 -10.35 6.56
CA THR A 377 -3.88 -10.10 8.01
C THR A 377 -2.98 -8.98 8.51
N VAL A 378 -1.86 -8.70 7.84
CA VAL A 378 -0.86 -7.71 8.29
C VAL A 378 -0.81 -6.50 7.36
N ILE A 379 -0.75 -6.71 6.04
CA ILE A 379 -0.51 -5.64 5.07
C ILE A 379 -1.79 -4.87 4.73
N GLN A 380 -2.86 -5.54 4.31
CA GLN A 380 -4.10 -4.89 3.88
C GLN A 380 -4.69 -3.96 4.95
N PRO A 381 -4.82 -4.35 6.23
CA PRO A 381 -5.32 -3.44 7.26
C PRO A 381 -4.44 -2.20 7.45
N LYS A 382 -3.12 -2.34 7.27
CA LYS A 382 -2.18 -1.22 7.32
C LYS A 382 -2.34 -0.30 6.11
N GLN A 383 -2.57 -0.86 4.93
CA GLN A 383 -2.85 -0.11 3.70
C GLN A 383 -4.14 0.68 3.81
N GLU A 384 -5.24 0.06 4.21
CA GLU A 384 -6.54 0.70 4.43
C GLU A 384 -6.42 1.85 5.43
N ALA A 385 -5.80 1.60 6.59
CA ALA A 385 -5.60 2.62 7.61
C ALA A 385 -4.63 3.74 7.19
N PHE A 386 -3.80 3.53 6.17
CA PHE A 386 -2.94 4.55 5.61
C PHE A 386 -3.63 5.34 4.50
N ALA A 387 -4.39 4.65 3.64
CA ALA A 387 -5.24 5.25 2.63
C ALA A 387 -6.25 6.19 3.28
N GLN A 388 -6.91 5.75 4.34
CA GLN A 388 -7.83 6.58 5.13
C GLN A 388 -7.14 7.84 5.67
N LEU A 389 -5.92 7.71 6.20
CA LEU A 389 -5.17 8.86 6.71
C LEU A 389 -4.84 9.86 5.59
N LEU A 390 -4.42 9.38 4.43
CA LEU A 390 -4.10 10.23 3.27
C LEU A 390 -5.36 10.84 2.67
N TYR A 391 -6.49 10.13 2.71
CA TYR A 391 -7.79 10.65 2.32
C TYR A 391 -8.23 11.80 3.24
N GLU A 392 -8.24 11.59 4.56
CA GLU A 392 -8.62 12.57 5.58
C GLU A 392 -7.68 13.79 5.65
N THR A 393 -6.50 13.74 5.04
CA THR A 393 -5.52 14.83 5.10
C THR A 393 -5.30 15.50 3.75
N ILE A 394 -5.05 14.73 2.69
CA ILE A 394 -4.70 15.24 1.36
C ILE A 394 -5.95 15.43 0.52
N HIS A 395 -6.80 14.41 0.41
CA HIS A 395 -7.99 14.50 -0.45
C HIS A 395 -8.99 15.51 0.12
N ASP A 396 -9.20 15.53 1.44
CA ASP A 396 -10.00 16.56 2.11
C ASP A 396 -9.47 17.98 1.82
N ALA A 397 -8.14 18.19 1.92
CA ALA A 397 -7.50 19.46 1.59
C ALA A 397 -7.62 19.87 0.11
N LEU A 398 -7.74 18.90 -0.80
CA LEU A 398 -7.98 19.12 -2.24
C LEU A 398 -9.47 19.30 -2.57
N GLY A 399 -10.38 19.03 -1.62
CA GLY A 399 -11.83 18.98 -1.87
C GLY A 399 -12.26 17.75 -2.67
N VAL A 400 -11.48 16.68 -2.64
CA VAL A 400 -11.79 15.39 -3.27
C VAL A 400 -12.46 14.50 -2.23
N THR A 401 -13.77 14.28 -2.35
CA THR A 401 -14.57 13.44 -1.44
C THR A 401 -15.01 12.12 -2.08
N ASP A 402 -15.04 12.08 -3.41
CA ASP A 402 -15.66 10.99 -4.15
C ASP A 402 -14.66 9.88 -4.51
N TYR A 403 -13.36 10.15 -4.32
CA TYR A 403 -12.27 9.23 -4.62
C TYR A 403 -11.34 9.09 -3.43
N THR A 404 -10.86 7.88 -3.21
CA THR A 404 -9.79 7.54 -2.27
C THR A 404 -8.66 6.84 -3.02
N ILE A 405 -7.66 6.36 -2.28
CA ILE A 405 -6.53 5.62 -2.83
C ILE A 405 -6.55 4.17 -2.37
N GLU A 406 -6.12 3.26 -3.24
CA GLU A 406 -5.84 1.87 -2.90
C GLU A 406 -4.35 1.60 -3.16
N PHE A 407 -3.67 0.99 -2.20
CA PHE A 407 -2.25 0.66 -2.36
C PHE A 407 -2.07 -0.67 -3.08
N GLN A 408 -1.08 -0.72 -3.96
CA GLN A 408 -0.75 -1.96 -4.67
C GLN A 408 0.11 -2.88 -3.79
N THR A 409 -0.08 -4.19 -3.93
CA THR A 409 0.76 -5.22 -3.30
C THR A 409 1.22 -6.22 -4.35
N ARG A 410 2.43 -6.78 -4.17
CA ARG A 410 2.90 -7.91 -4.99
C ARG A 410 2.60 -9.23 -4.29
N GLY A 411 2.12 -10.21 -5.06
CA GLY A 411 1.88 -11.57 -4.57
C GLY A 411 0.43 -11.86 -4.19
N VAL A 412 -0.48 -10.93 -4.49
CA VAL A 412 -1.91 -11.18 -4.46
C VAL A 412 -2.34 -11.59 -5.86
N ASP A 413 -2.15 -12.87 -6.20
CA ASP A 413 -3.12 -13.55 -7.06
C ASP A 413 -4.39 -13.68 -6.22
N THR A 414 -5.11 -12.58 -6.08
CA THR A 414 -6.41 -12.58 -5.44
C THR A 414 -7.27 -13.43 -6.35
N ARG A 415 -8.00 -14.38 -5.79
CA ARG A 415 -9.12 -15.00 -6.53
C ARG A 415 -10.05 -13.95 -7.16
N LEU A 416 -10.07 -12.72 -6.64
CA LEU A 416 -10.71 -11.55 -7.24
C LEU A 416 -9.97 -11.00 -8.47
N THR A 417 -8.65 -10.90 -8.47
CA THR A 417 -7.87 -10.49 -9.65
C THR A 417 -7.87 -11.60 -10.69
N ASP A 418 -7.72 -12.87 -10.28
CA ASP A 418 -7.90 -14.04 -11.13
C ASP A 418 -9.33 -14.14 -11.64
N ALA A 419 -10.37 -13.95 -10.81
CA ALA A 419 -11.76 -13.94 -11.29
C ALA A 419 -12.03 -12.76 -12.21
N ARG A 420 -11.42 -11.58 -11.99
CA ARG A 420 -11.59 -10.41 -12.87
C ARG A 420 -10.80 -10.57 -14.17
N VAL A 421 -9.63 -11.22 -14.14
CA VAL A 421 -8.83 -11.56 -15.31
C VAL A 421 -9.48 -12.70 -16.09
N ALA A 422 -9.95 -13.75 -15.41
CA ALA A 422 -10.77 -14.83 -15.94
C ALA A 422 -12.05 -14.28 -16.53
N GLN A 423 -12.80 -13.42 -15.82
CA GLN A 423 -13.99 -12.76 -16.34
C GLN A 423 -13.67 -11.89 -17.55
N LYS A 424 -12.56 -11.14 -17.54
CA LYS A 424 -12.09 -10.39 -18.72
C LYS A 424 -11.70 -11.31 -19.88
N ARG A 425 -11.11 -12.48 -19.63
CA ARG A 425 -10.75 -13.47 -20.65
C ARG A 425 -11.96 -14.23 -21.19
N ILE A 426 -12.90 -14.60 -20.33
CA ILE A 426 -14.21 -15.19 -20.65
C ILE A 426 -15.05 -14.17 -21.45
N ALA A 427 -15.03 -12.90 -21.08
CA ALA A 427 -15.66 -11.82 -21.85
C ALA A 427 -14.94 -11.60 -23.20
N ALA A 428 -13.60 -11.62 -23.21
CA ALA A 428 -12.80 -11.47 -24.42
C ALA A 428 -12.91 -12.65 -25.38
N SER A 429 -13.26 -13.84 -24.89
CA SER A 429 -13.51 -15.03 -25.72
C SER A 429 -14.84 -14.95 -26.48
N ARG A 430 -15.69 -13.94 -26.20
CA ARG A 430 -16.97 -13.67 -26.89
C ARG A 430 -17.88 -14.92 -26.96
N GLY A 431 -17.87 -15.75 -25.91
CA GLY A 431 -18.69 -16.96 -25.82
C GLY A 431 -18.19 -18.16 -26.65
N ALA A 432 -17.00 -18.09 -27.25
CA ALA A 432 -16.37 -19.18 -27.99
C ALA A 432 -15.70 -20.24 -27.09
N MET A 433 -15.71 -20.03 -25.78
CA MET A 433 -15.22 -20.94 -24.76
C MET A 433 -16.36 -21.86 -24.28
N THR A 434 -16.06 -23.13 -24.01
CA THR A 434 -17.04 -24.07 -23.44
C THR A 434 -17.29 -23.81 -21.96
N VAL A 435 -18.38 -24.35 -21.41
CA VAL A 435 -18.71 -24.22 -19.99
C VAL A 435 -17.60 -24.81 -19.12
N ASN A 436 -17.03 -25.95 -19.49
CA ASN A 436 -15.94 -26.57 -18.74
C ASN A 436 -14.63 -25.78 -18.86
N GLU A 437 -14.32 -25.19 -20.02
CA GLU A 437 -13.16 -24.29 -20.16
C GLU A 437 -13.33 -23.03 -19.29
N ALA A 438 -14.54 -22.47 -19.21
CA ALA A 438 -14.83 -21.33 -18.36
C ALA A 438 -14.84 -21.67 -16.86
N ARG A 439 -15.29 -22.89 -16.51
CA ARG A 439 -15.25 -23.41 -15.13
C ARG A 439 -13.82 -23.68 -14.69
N ASP A 440 -12.97 -24.20 -15.56
CA ASP A 440 -11.54 -24.40 -15.29
C ASP A 440 -10.82 -23.06 -15.04
N GLU A 441 -11.08 -22.04 -15.87
CA GLU A 441 -10.51 -20.69 -15.67
C GLU A 441 -11.02 -20.03 -14.36
N LEU A 442 -12.20 -20.42 -13.87
CA LEU A 442 -12.75 -19.99 -12.57
C LEU A 442 -12.38 -20.92 -11.40
N GLY A 443 -11.61 -21.99 -11.63
CA GLY A 443 -11.20 -22.96 -10.61
C GLY A 443 -12.33 -23.83 -10.06
N LEU A 444 -13.38 -24.07 -10.85
CA LEU A 444 -14.51 -24.93 -10.53
C LEU A 444 -14.34 -26.32 -11.15
N GLU A 445 -14.85 -27.37 -10.48
CA GLU A 445 -14.81 -28.74 -11.02
C GLU A 445 -15.58 -28.84 -12.35
N PRO A 446 -15.09 -29.60 -13.34
CA PRO A 446 -15.79 -29.78 -14.61
C PRO A 446 -17.14 -30.47 -14.39
N LEU A 447 -18.12 -30.12 -15.21
CA LEU A 447 -19.39 -30.83 -15.28
C LEU A 447 -19.21 -32.07 -16.17
N ASP A 448 -19.67 -33.21 -15.68
CA ASP A 448 -19.62 -34.51 -16.38
C ASP A 448 -20.76 -34.71 -17.39
N ASP A 449 -21.63 -33.71 -17.57
CA ASP A 449 -22.80 -33.76 -18.46
C ASP A 449 -22.61 -32.94 -19.74
N ASP A 450 -23.56 -33.08 -20.67
CA ASP A 450 -23.53 -32.41 -21.98
C ASP A 450 -23.49 -30.86 -21.87
N LEU A 451 -23.80 -30.30 -20.70
CA LEU A 451 -23.69 -28.86 -20.43
C LEU A 451 -22.24 -28.41 -20.32
N GLY A 452 -21.33 -29.27 -19.85
CA GLY A 452 -19.90 -28.96 -19.73
C GLY A 452 -19.21 -28.70 -21.08
N GLU A 453 -19.61 -29.42 -22.13
CA GLU A 453 -19.05 -29.31 -23.49
C GLU A 453 -19.74 -28.24 -24.35
N MET A 454 -20.77 -27.59 -23.81
CA MET A 454 -21.54 -26.58 -24.51
C MET A 454 -20.80 -25.25 -24.53
N LEU A 455 -20.91 -24.48 -25.63
CA LEU A 455 -20.38 -23.12 -25.67
C LEU A 455 -21.16 -22.21 -24.73
N LEU A 456 -20.47 -21.32 -24.02
CA LEU A 456 -21.10 -20.29 -23.19
C LEU A 456 -22.13 -19.47 -23.97
N ALA A 457 -21.90 -19.25 -25.27
CA ALA A 457 -22.83 -18.55 -26.15
C ALA A 457 -24.20 -19.23 -26.32
N ASN A 458 -24.31 -20.53 -26.03
CA ASN A 458 -25.53 -21.30 -26.23
C ASN A 458 -26.36 -21.44 -24.94
N ILE A 459 -25.85 -21.01 -23.78
CA ILE A 459 -26.59 -21.10 -22.51
C ILE A 459 -27.72 -20.05 -22.54
N GLU A 460 -28.97 -20.50 -22.61
CA GLU A 460 -30.14 -19.65 -22.42
C GLU A 460 -30.25 -19.24 -20.94
N ASP A 461 -30.26 -17.92 -20.67
CA ASP A 461 -30.42 -17.35 -19.34
C ASP A 461 -31.77 -17.75 -18.73
N SER A 462 -31.73 -18.73 -17.83
CA SER A 462 -32.88 -19.32 -17.14
C SER A 462 -32.80 -19.05 -15.64
N SER A 463 -32.33 -17.85 -15.25
CA SER A 463 -32.32 -17.41 -13.86
C SER A 463 -33.70 -16.88 -13.43
N VAL A 464 -34.52 -17.77 -12.87
CA VAL A 464 -35.66 -17.37 -12.00
C VAL A 464 -35.17 -17.48 -10.56
N ASP A 465 -34.99 -16.35 -9.90
CA ASP A 465 -34.62 -16.27 -8.49
C ASP A 465 -35.80 -16.71 -7.58
N PRO A 466 -35.68 -17.76 -6.74
CA PRO A 466 -36.77 -18.28 -5.93
C PRO A 466 -37.16 -17.45 -4.69
N GLN A 467 -36.59 -16.25 -4.47
CA GLN A 467 -36.77 -15.50 -3.21
C GLN A 467 -37.16 -14.01 -3.34
N SER A 468 -37.98 -13.63 -4.32
CA SER A 468 -38.59 -12.27 -4.33
C SER A 468 -40.10 -12.30 -4.04
N ASP A 469 -40.51 -11.47 -3.06
CA ASP A 469 -41.89 -11.27 -2.60
C ASP A 469 -42.81 -10.69 -3.72
N PRO A 470 -44.11 -11.03 -3.79
CA PRO A 470 -44.98 -10.78 -4.95
C PRO A 470 -45.64 -9.39 -4.95
N ALA A 471 -44.91 -8.33 -4.58
CA ALA A 471 -45.50 -7.00 -4.42
C ALA A 471 -44.59 -5.85 -4.86
N GLU A 472 -43.97 -5.93 -6.03
CA GLU A 472 -43.59 -4.73 -6.80
C GLU A 472 -43.33 -5.10 -8.28
N SER A 473 -44.40 -5.26 -9.05
CA SER A 473 -44.31 -5.35 -10.51
C SER A 473 -44.04 -3.96 -11.09
N THR A 474 -42.77 -3.58 -11.24
CA THR A 474 -42.35 -2.52 -12.16
C THR A 474 -41.94 -3.15 -13.48
N ALA A 475 -42.48 -2.62 -14.58
CA ALA A 475 -42.38 -3.20 -15.91
C ALA A 475 -40.92 -3.43 -16.33
N SER A 476 -40.56 -4.68 -16.62
CA SER A 476 -39.26 -5.05 -17.17
C SER A 476 -39.02 -4.32 -18.49
N ARG A 477 -37.96 -3.52 -18.51
CA ARG A 477 -37.49 -2.79 -19.69
C ARG A 477 -37.19 -3.80 -20.81
N PRO A 478 -37.79 -3.66 -22.01
CA PRO A 478 -37.61 -4.64 -23.08
C PRO A 478 -36.14 -4.86 -23.45
N THR A 479 -35.73 -6.12 -23.56
CA THR A 479 -34.35 -6.58 -23.83
C THR A 479 -33.82 -6.17 -25.21
N TYR A 480 -34.61 -5.50 -26.04
CA TYR A 480 -34.18 -4.94 -27.33
C TYR A 480 -33.79 -3.45 -27.25
N LEU A 481 -33.98 -2.79 -26.10
CA LEU A 481 -33.58 -1.40 -25.88
C LEU A 481 -32.11 -1.30 -25.46
N PRO A 482 -31.33 -0.32 -25.96
CA PRO A 482 -29.95 -0.13 -25.50
C PRO A 482 -29.87 -0.04 -23.95
N PRO A 483 -28.73 -0.40 -23.33
CA PRO A 483 -28.58 -0.39 -21.88
C PRO A 483 -29.02 0.93 -21.25
N ALA A 484 -29.63 0.90 -20.06
CA ALA A 484 -30.10 2.11 -19.39
C ALA A 484 -28.94 3.05 -19.02
N GLU A 485 -27.84 2.43 -18.62
CA GLU A 485 -26.53 2.99 -18.26
C GLU A 485 -25.94 3.86 -19.37
N ASN A 486 -26.18 3.51 -20.64
CA ASN A 486 -25.64 4.24 -21.80
C ASN A 486 -26.54 5.42 -22.25
N SER A 487 -27.64 5.71 -21.54
CA SER A 487 -28.59 6.76 -21.92
C SER A 487 -28.12 8.16 -21.47
N LEU A 488 -27.89 9.07 -22.42
CA LEU A 488 -27.61 10.49 -22.17
C LEU A 488 -28.88 11.35 -22.06
N GLY A 489 -30.07 10.75 -22.18
CA GLY A 489 -31.36 11.46 -22.09
C GLY A 489 -31.95 11.85 -23.44
N LYS A 490 -32.73 12.95 -23.48
CA LYS A 490 -33.39 13.46 -24.70
C LYS A 490 -32.62 14.63 -25.29
N ARG A 491 -32.39 14.61 -26.60
CA ARG A 491 -31.74 15.71 -27.33
C ARG A 491 -32.73 16.84 -27.60
N SER A 492 -32.35 18.09 -27.30
CA SER A 492 -33.20 19.28 -27.47
C SER A 492 -33.11 19.93 -28.86
N GLU A 493 -31.99 19.76 -29.58
CA GLU A 493 -31.79 20.36 -30.91
C GLU A 493 -31.00 19.42 -31.85
N ILE A 494 -31.45 19.31 -33.09
CA ILE A 494 -30.81 18.51 -34.16
C ILE A 494 -30.39 19.47 -35.28
N SER A 495 -29.11 19.49 -35.62
CA SER A 495 -28.56 20.32 -36.70
C SER A 495 -27.63 19.49 -37.58
N LEU A 496 -28.12 19.08 -38.77
CA LEU A 496 -27.35 18.31 -39.74
C LEU A 496 -26.73 19.23 -40.81
N LYS A 497 -25.44 19.06 -41.10
CA LYS A 497 -24.74 19.85 -42.14
C LYS A 497 -24.86 19.21 -43.53
N GLN A 498 -25.17 20.02 -44.53
CA GLN A 498 -25.36 19.58 -45.91
C GLN A 498 -24.05 19.06 -46.53
N GLY A 499 -24.08 17.84 -47.08
CA GLY A 499 -22.94 17.22 -47.79
C GLY A 499 -22.05 16.29 -46.95
N GLN A 500 -22.37 16.06 -45.67
CA GLN A 500 -21.61 15.20 -44.76
C GLN A 500 -22.51 14.15 -44.07
N ILE A 501 -23.58 13.72 -44.74
CA ILE A 501 -24.50 12.71 -44.21
C ILE A 501 -24.70 11.58 -45.19
N ASP A 502 -24.84 10.37 -44.67
CA ASP A 502 -25.19 9.17 -45.44
C ASP A 502 -26.36 8.41 -44.78
N SER A 503 -27.12 7.65 -45.56
CA SER A 503 -28.34 6.97 -45.10
C SER A 503 -28.57 5.65 -45.81
N MET A 504 -28.99 4.63 -45.07
CA MET A 504 -29.31 3.30 -45.61
C MET A 504 -30.58 2.72 -44.97
N GLN A 505 -31.39 2.01 -45.76
CA GLN A 505 -32.47 1.18 -45.22
C GLN A 505 -31.94 -0.22 -44.93
N PHE A 506 -32.32 -0.76 -43.78
CA PHE A 506 -31.84 -2.06 -43.34
C PHE A 506 -32.88 -3.16 -43.61
N ASP A 507 -32.41 -4.27 -44.16
CA ASP A 507 -33.16 -5.53 -44.18
C ASP A 507 -32.92 -6.25 -42.85
N SER A 508 -33.73 -5.91 -41.84
CA SER A 508 -33.63 -6.44 -40.48
C SER A 508 -35.02 -6.58 -39.85
N SER A 509 -35.17 -7.58 -38.98
CA SER A 509 -36.38 -7.76 -38.18
C SER A 509 -36.60 -6.65 -37.15
N ASN A 510 -35.55 -5.94 -36.73
CA ASN A 510 -35.60 -4.93 -35.67
C ASN A 510 -35.17 -3.53 -36.14
N LEU A 511 -34.23 -3.42 -37.09
CA LEU A 511 -33.79 -2.13 -37.62
C LEU A 511 -34.57 -1.75 -38.87
N ARG A 512 -34.90 -0.46 -39.00
CA ARG A 512 -35.62 0.08 -40.17
C ARG A 512 -34.69 0.85 -41.10
N ALA A 513 -33.96 1.81 -40.55
CA ALA A 513 -33.02 2.64 -41.30
C ALA A 513 -31.92 3.18 -40.39
N GLY A 514 -30.80 3.54 -41.00
CA GLY A 514 -29.67 4.22 -40.37
C GLY A 514 -29.35 5.52 -41.12
N LEU A 515 -28.90 6.53 -40.38
CA LEU A 515 -28.35 7.77 -40.93
C LEU A 515 -27.10 8.12 -40.14
N TYR A 516 -26.02 8.45 -40.83
CA TYR A 516 -24.75 8.81 -40.21
C TYR A 516 -24.35 10.25 -40.57
N ASP A 517 -23.96 11.03 -39.56
CA ASP A 517 -23.43 12.39 -39.74
C ASP A 517 -21.91 12.39 -39.52
N TYR A 518 -21.15 12.49 -40.61
CA TYR A 518 -19.68 12.55 -40.61
C TYR A 518 -19.13 13.83 -39.95
N SER A 519 -19.96 14.85 -39.74
CA SER A 519 -19.53 16.11 -39.12
C SER A 519 -19.53 16.05 -37.59
N SER A 520 -20.40 15.23 -37.01
CA SER A 520 -20.55 15.07 -35.56
C SER A 520 -20.22 13.66 -35.07
N ASN A 521 -19.98 12.70 -35.96
CA ASN A 521 -19.83 11.27 -35.66
C ASN A 521 -21.05 10.72 -34.91
N ASP A 522 -22.25 11.18 -35.27
CA ASP A 522 -23.51 10.73 -34.68
C ASP A 522 -24.18 9.72 -35.62
N LEU A 523 -24.54 8.56 -35.08
CA LEU A 523 -25.28 7.51 -35.79
C LEU A 523 -26.73 7.47 -35.32
N TYR A 524 -27.66 7.74 -36.24
CA TYR A 524 -29.09 7.71 -36.03
C TYR A 524 -29.63 6.35 -36.47
N ILE A 525 -30.24 5.60 -35.56
CA ILE A 525 -30.87 4.32 -35.84
C ILE A 525 -32.35 4.40 -35.56
N ARG A 526 -33.15 4.02 -36.55
CA ARG A 526 -34.60 3.92 -36.45
C ARG A 526 -35.00 2.46 -36.29
N PHE A 527 -35.68 2.14 -35.21
CA PHE A 527 -36.15 0.78 -34.91
C PHE A 527 -37.56 0.55 -35.44
N ARG A 528 -37.89 -0.69 -35.80
CA ARG A 528 -39.27 -1.08 -36.14
C ARG A 528 -40.04 -1.33 -34.85
N ARG A 529 -41.26 -0.79 -34.74
CA ARG A 529 -42.21 -1.20 -33.69
C ARG A 529 -43.56 -1.61 -34.25
N GLU A 530 -44.25 -2.49 -33.52
CA GLU A 530 -45.62 -2.94 -33.83
C GLU A 530 -46.68 -1.85 -33.61
N ASP A 531 -46.37 -0.81 -32.82
CA ASP A 531 -47.26 0.30 -32.45
C ASP A 531 -47.25 1.50 -33.43
N GLY A 532 -46.45 1.42 -34.51
CA GLY A 532 -46.44 2.38 -35.61
C GLY A 532 -45.67 3.68 -35.38
N VAL A 533 -45.03 3.87 -34.21
CA VAL A 533 -44.16 5.02 -33.93
C VAL A 533 -42.74 4.51 -33.67
N ASP A 534 -41.93 4.54 -34.73
CA ASP A 534 -40.55 4.10 -34.66
C ASP A 534 -39.69 5.08 -33.82
N PRO A 535 -39.10 4.66 -32.69
CA PRO A 535 -38.19 5.50 -31.94
C PRO A 535 -36.86 5.62 -32.68
N ILE A 536 -36.22 6.79 -32.55
CA ILE A 536 -34.91 7.05 -33.13
C ILE A 536 -33.91 7.19 -31.98
N TYR A 537 -32.85 6.41 -32.05
CA TYR A 537 -31.72 6.45 -31.12
C TYR A 537 -30.54 7.10 -31.82
N ILE A 538 -29.91 8.05 -31.15
CA ILE A 538 -28.74 8.77 -31.65
C ILE A 538 -27.54 8.31 -30.83
N TYR A 539 -26.75 7.40 -31.39
CA TYR A 539 -25.50 6.95 -30.79
C TYR A 539 -24.41 8.00 -31.06
N ARG A 540 -23.77 8.46 -29.98
CA ARG A 540 -22.76 9.53 -30.03
C ARG A 540 -21.36 8.93 -30.19
N PHE A 541 -20.48 9.68 -30.87
CA PHE A 541 -19.06 9.35 -31.03
C PHE A 541 -18.78 8.04 -31.79
N VAL A 542 -19.71 7.62 -32.66
CA VAL A 542 -19.54 6.41 -33.48
C VAL A 542 -18.53 6.70 -34.59
N PRO A 543 -17.39 6.00 -34.69
CA PRO A 543 -16.40 6.23 -35.74
C PRO A 543 -16.94 5.94 -37.14
N PRO A 544 -16.44 6.61 -38.20
CA PRO A 544 -16.91 6.39 -39.57
C PRO A 544 -16.79 4.94 -40.08
N HIS A 545 -15.74 4.23 -39.67
CA HIS A 545 -15.54 2.82 -40.06
C HIS A 545 -16.65 1.90 -39.49
N THR A 546 -17.21 2.21 -38.32
CA THR A 546 -18.31 1.44 -37.72
C THR A 546 -19.61 1.62 -38.53
N TRP A 547 -19.81 2.79 -39.15
CA TRP A 547 -20.91 2.99 -40.11
C TRP A 547 -20.68 2.19 -41.39
N GLU A 548 -19.47 2.25 -41.96
CA GLU A 548 -19.12 1.49 -43.18
C GLU A 548 -19.32 -0.02 -42.97
N GLU A 549 -18.80 -0.56 -41.86
CA GLU A 549 -18.97 -1.97 -41.49
C GLU A 549 -20.45 -2.34 -41.23
N LEU A 550 -21.24 -1.45 -40.63
CA LEU A 550 -22.69 -1.66 -40.47
C LEU A 550 -23.40 -1.76 -41.82
N THR A 551 -23.03 -0.92 -42.80
CA THR A 551 -23.65 -0.93 -44.14
C THR A 551 -23.26 -2.16 -44.97
N GLU A 552 -22.10 -2.76 -44.69
CA GLU A 552 -21.62 -3.97 -45.36
C GLU A 552 -22.00 -5.28 -44.61
N ALA A 553 -22.57 -5.16 -43.41
CA ALA A 553 -22.82 -6.30 -42.53
C ALA A 553 -23.84 -7.29 -43.13
N PRO A 554 -23.58 -8.61 -43.08
CA PRO A 554 -24.53 -9.63 -43.53
C PRO A 554 -25.79 -9.71 -42.64
N SER A 555 -25.72 -9.22 -41.40
CA SER A 555 -26.85 -9.10 -40.48
C SER A 555 -26.76 -7.78 -39.71
N HIS A 556 -27.44 -6.75 -40.23
CA HIS A 556 -27.46 -5.40 -39.64
C HIS A 556 -27.92 -5.39 -38.18
N GLY A 557 -28.91 -6.21 -37.83
CA GLY A 557 -29.42 -6.29 -36.46
C GLY A 557 -28.41 -6.90 -35.47
N SER A 558 -27.70 -7.95 -35.88
CA SER A 558 -26.66 -8.58 -35.06
C SER A 558 -25.44 -7.68 -34.95
N TYR A 559 -25.00 -7.07 -36.05
CA TYR A 559 -23.86 -6.14 -36.03
C TYR A 559 -24.14 -4.93 -35.13
N HIS A 560 -25.32 -4.32 -35.26
CA HIS A 560 -25.74 -3.23 -34.39
C HIS A 560 -25.81 -3.66 -32.93
N TYR A 561 -26.27 -4.87 -32.61
CA TYR A 561 -26.30 -5.35 -31.23
C TYR A 561 -24.89 -5.43 -30.63
N HIS A 562 -23.94 -6.07 -31.32
CA HIS A 562 -22.63 -6.40 -30.77
C HIS A 562 -21.58 -5.28 -30.85
N ASN A 563 -21.76 -4.31 -31.74
CA ASN A 563 -20.73 -3.30 -32.02
C ASN A 563 -21.21 -1.85 -31.86
N ILE A 564 -22.50 -1.63 -31.58
CA ILE A 564 -23.08 -0.27 -31.51
C ILE A 564 -23.93 -0.11 -30.25
N ARG A 565 -24.92 -0.99 -30.07
CA ARG A 565 -25.94 -0.87 -29.03
C ARG A 565 -25.40 -0.95 -27.61
N MET A 566 -24.42 -1.82 -27.37
CA MET A 566 -23.87 -2.07 -26.04
C MET A 566 -22.72 -1.12 -25.71
N ASP A 567 -22.09 -0.53 -26.73
CA ASP A 567 -20.79 0.14 -26.58
C ASP A 567 -20.88 1.67 -26.64
N TYR A 568 -21.90 2.23 -27.29
CA TYR A 568 -21.99 3.68 -27.49
C TYR A 568 -23.08 4.33 -26.63
N PRO A 569 -22.78 5.50 -26.03
CA PRO A 569 -23.78 6.30 -25.35
C PRO A 569 -24.80 6.83 -26.37
N TYR A 570 -26.07 6.92 -25.98
CA TYR A 570 -27.15 7.31 -26.88
C TYR A 570 -28.12 8.33 -26.29
N GLU A 571 -28.72 9.11 -27.18
CA GLU A 571 -29.84 10.00 -26.90
C GLU A 571 -31.10 9.47 -27.58
N GLN A 572 -32.27 9.69 -27.00
CA GLN A 572 -33.55 9.27 -27.58
C GLN A 572 -34.36 10.46 -28.11
N ILE A 573 -34.86 10.33 -29.33
CA ILE A 573 -35.84 11.25 -29.91
C ILE A 573 -37.02 10.48 -30.50
N THR A 574 -38.15 11.15 -30.65
CA THR A 574 -39.29 10.65 -31.44
C THR A 574 -39.30 11.26 -32.83
N SER A 575 -39.98 10.63 -33.78
CA SER A 575 -40.15 11.18 -35.14
C SER A 575 -40.82 12.56 -35.15
N SER A 576 -41.62 12.90 -34.13
CA SER A 576 -42.19 14.24 -33.93
C SER A 576 -41.20 15.30 -33.43
N ASP A 577 -40.07 14.89 -32.84
CA ASP A 577 -39.02 15.79 -32.36
C ASP A 577 -38.05 16.18 -33.50
N TRP A 578 -38.22 15.61 -34.71
CA TRP A 578 -37.42 15.96 -35.88
C TRP A 578 -37.83 17.33 -36.45
N PRO A 579 -36.90 18.26 -36.71
CA PRO A 579 -37.25 19.63 -37.14
C PRO A 579 -37.94 19.66 -38.51
N GLN A 580 -39.19 20.16 -38.56
CA GLN A 580 -40.03 20.15 -39.76
C GLN A 580 -39.94 21.44 -40.61
N GLN A 581 -39.59 22.62 -40.05
CA GLN A 581 -39.40 23.90 -40.79
C GLN A 581 -38.40 24.85 -40.07
N GLY A 582 -37.65 25.69 -40.82
CA GLY A 582 -36.75 26.73 -40.29
C GLY A 582 -35.26 26.56 -40.65
N ARG A 583 -34.36 27.41 -40.11
CA ARG A 583 -32.88 27.31 -40.30
C ARG A 583 -32.27 25.99 -39.79
N ALA A 584 -32.98 25.30 -38.90
CA ALA A 584 -32.63 23.98 -38.36
C ALA A 584 -33.37 22.84 -39.08
N ALA A 585 -34.30 23.13 -40.01
CA ALA A 585 -34.90 22.10 -40.82
C ALA A 585 -33.93 21.72 -41.96
N PRO A 586 -33.63 20.43 -42.14
CA PRO A 586 -32.77 20.00 -43.23
C PRO A 586 -33.40 20.39 -44.57
N THR A 587 -32.79 21.33 -45.29
CA THR A 587 -33.15 21.75 -46.64
C THR A 587 -33.12 20.54 -47.57
N GLU A 588 -34.29 19.95 -47.85
CA GLU A 588 -34.56 18.80 -48.74
C GLU A 588 -33.33 17.90 -49.00
N LEU A 589 -32.81 17.30 -47.92
CA LEU A 589 -31.73 16.33 -47.98
C LEU A 589 -32.35 14.96 -48.29
N GLY A 590 -32.22 14.49 -49.54
CA GLY A 590 -32.77 13.19 -49.95
C GLY A 590 -32.36 12.01 -49.06
N ALA A 591 -31.22 12.10 -48.34
CA ALA A 591 -30.80 11.11 -47.34
C ALA A 591 -31.67 11.12 -46.06
N VAL A 592 -31.99 12.32 -45.54
CA VAL A 592 -32.88 12.47 -44.37
C VAL A 592 -34.31 12.05 -44.73
N GLU A 593 -34.78 12.41 -45.92
CA GLU A 593 -36.10 12.01 -46.40
C GLU A 593 -36.21 10.49 -46.56
N ARG A 594 -35.16 9.82 -47.08
CA ARG A 594 -35.09 8.35 -47.16
C ARG A 594 -35.07 7.69 -45.77
N PHE A 595 -34.40 8.28 -44.79
CA PHE A 595 -34.36 7.77 -43.42
C PHE A 595 -35.72 7.92 -42.69
N LEU A 596 -36.42 9.04 -42.87
CA LEU A 596 -37.70 9.30 -42.22
C LEU A 596 -38.92 8.69 -42.94
N LYS A 597 -38.87 8.50 -44.26
CA LYS A 597 -39.95 7.86 -45.04
C LYS A 597 -39.79 6.35 -45.22
N ALA A 598 -38.64 5.78 -44.83
CA ALA A 598 -38.43 4.33 -44.75
C ALA A 598 -39.51 3.65 -43.91
#